data_AF-A0A1R1Z2S9-F1
#
_entry.id   AF-A0A1R1Z2S9-F1
#
_cell.length_a   1.000
_cell.length_b   1.000
_cell.length_c   1.000
_cell.angle_alpha   90.00
_cell.angle_beta   90.00
_cell.angle_gamma   90.00
#
_symmetry.space_group_name_H-M   'P 1'
#
loop_
_entity.id
_entity.type
_entity.pdbx_description
1 polymer ?
#
loop_
_entity_poly.entity_id
_entity_poly.type
_entity_poly.pdbx_seq_one_letter_code
_entity_poly.pdbx_strand_id
1 'polypeptide(L)'
;MTITFRVENGNGILPPKAAIITPDQLGALRDLLAEQSQRLGFPMLATIHETTGDDAFDLEARVCHLALAVVSKCFDHDPDVIAILDEAQYLGRRIRVWQDHRGSDIKMRLSLTPDGAPQLTVADDSAMALLAGLGLDRANAGVIAMTELRDRLTNPRIRRRLDDDPAMATCVETLTAMAALKPVEGDHLLAWV
;
A
#
# COMPACT_ATOMS: atom_id res chain seq x y z
N MET A 1 -4.64 7.33 -19.60
CA MET A 1 -4.87 6.42 -18.47
C MET A 1 -3.54 6.27 -17.72
N THR A 2 -3.57 5.72 -16.51
CA THR A 2 -2.37 5.58 -15.65
C THR A 2 -2.30 4.18 -15.08
N ILE A 3 -1.08 3.67 -14.88
CA ILE A 3 -0.80 2.41 -14.20
C ILE A 3 -0.13 2.70 -12.86
N THR A 4 -0.57 2.01 -11.81
CA THR A 4 -0.02 2.13 -10.45
C THR A 4 0.72 0.86 -10.07
N PHE A 5 2.02 0.98 -9.84
CA PHE A 5 2.87 -0.05 -9.26
C PHE A 5 2.85 0.04 -7.74
N ARG A 6 2.64 -1.09 -7.07
CA ARG A 6 2.60 -1.19 -5.61
C ARG A 6 3.19 -2.50 -5.12
N VAL A 7 3.63 -2.47 -3.86
CA VAL A 7 4.11 -3.67 -3.16
C VAL A 7 2.96 -4.31 -2.40
N GLU A 8 2.75 -5.60 -2.64
CA GLU A 8 1.77 -6.40 -1.93
C GLU A 8 2.46 -7.60 -1.28
N ASN A 9 1.97 -8.01 -0.11
CA ASN A 9 2.20 -9.37 0.39
C ASN A 9 1.23 -10.32 -0.32
N GLY A 10 1.69 -11.52 -0.69
CA GLY A 10 0.91 -12.48 -1.47
C GLY A 10 -0.43 -12.92 -0.85
N ASN A 11 -1.18 -13.69 -1.63
CA ASN A 11 -2.56 -14.08 -1.37
C ASN A 11 -2.68 -15.09 -0.21
N GLY A 12 -2.91 -14.59 1.00
CA GLY A 12 -3.30 -15.39 2.16
C GLY A 12 -4.62 -14.89 2.76
N ILE A 13 -5.29 -15.75 3.53
CA ILE A 13 -6.25 -15.27 4.53
C ILE A 13 -5.45 -14.39 5.49
N LEU A 14 -5.89 -13.16 5.69
CA LEU A 14 -5.25 -12.23 6.62
C LEU A 14 -5.94 -12.35 7.97
N PRO A 15 -5.40 -13.14 8.92
CA PRO A 15 -5.75 -12.93 10.31
C PRO A 15 -5.26 -11.54 10.75
N PRO A 16 -5.92 -10.94 11.75
CA PRO A 16 -7.19 -11.36 12.35
C PRO A 16 -8.40 -11.04 11.43
N LYS A 17 -9.57 -11.58 11.80
CA LYS A 17 -10.83 -11.32 11.08
C LYS A 17 -11.09 -9.81 10.99
N ALA A 18 -11.72 -9.38 9.91
CA ALA A 18 -12.16 -7.99 9.78
C ALA A 18 -13.08 -7.58 10.93
N ALA A 19 -12.84 -6.39 11.49
CA ALA A 19 -13.67 -5.74 12.49
C ALA A 19 -14.69 -4.82 11.80
N ILE A 20 -15.81 -4.55 12.47
CA ILE A 20 -16.80 -3.56 12.05
C ILE A 20 -16.56 -2.30 12.88
N ILE A 21 -16.45 -1.16 12.22
CA ILE A 21 -16.26 0.14 12.87
C ILE A 21 -17.43 1.07 12.55
N THR A 22 -17.64 2.07 13.39
CA THR A 22 -18.68 3.09 13.16
C THR A 22 -18.17 4.25 12.30
N PRO A 23 -19.06 5.04 11.69
CA PRO A 23 -18.66 6.27 11.00
C PRO A 23 -17.91 7.26 11.89
N ASP A 24 -18.28 7.37 13.17
CA ASP A 24 -17.63 8.27 14.13
C ASP A 24 -16.20 7.80 14.44
N GLN A 25 -16.00 6.49 14.59
CA GLN A 25 -14.67 5.89 14.78
C GLN A 25 -13.78 6.10 13.55
N LEU A 26 -14.35 5.97 12.34
CA LEU A 26 -13.62 6.31 11.10
C LEU A 26 -13.27 7.81 11.03
N GLY A 27 -14.19 8.69 11.46
CA GLY A 27 -13.93 10.12 11.59
C GLY A 27 -12.74 10.40 12.52
N ALA A 28 -12.76 9.82 13.72
CA ALA A 28 -11.70 9.95 14.71
C ALA A 28 -10.34 9.44 14.20
N LEU A 29 -10.33 8.31 13.48
CA LEU A 29 -9.12 7.81 12.82
C LEU A 29 -8.60 8.82 11.79
N ARG A 30 -9.46 9.35 10.93
CA ARG A 30 -9.06 10.29 9.87
C ARG A 30 -8.46 11.57 10.44
N ASP A 31 -9.07 12.12 11.49
CA ASP A 31 -8.56 13.32 12.16
C ASP A 31 -7.18 13.08 12.77
N LEU A 32 -7.02 11.94 13.48
CA LEU A 32 -5.72 11.52 14.02
C LEU A 32 -4.68 11.40 12.89
N LEU A 33 -4.98 10.69 11.81
CA LEU A 33 -4.04 10.49 10.71
C LEU A 33 -3.70 11.79 9.98
N ALA A 34 -4.64 12.73 9.87
CA ALA A 34 -4.39 14.04 9.27
C ALA A 34 -3.39 14.86 10.11
N GLU A 35 -3.58 14.91 11.44
CA GLU A 35 -2.65 15.56 12.37
C GLU A 35 -1.27 14.91 12.28
N GLN A 36 -1.22 13.58 12.30
CA GLN A 36 0.03 12.83 12.29
C GLN A 36 0.76 12.92 10.93
N SER A 37 0.02 13.02 9.82
CA SER A 37 0.61 13.27 8.50
C SER A 37 1.34 14.61 8.46
N GLN A 38 0.76 15.66 9.04
CA GLN A 38 1.41 16.97 9.14
C GLN A 38 2.65 16.91 10.04
N ARG A 39 2.56 16.20 11.16
CA ARG A 39 3.66 16.06 12.13
C ARG A 39 4.85 15.27 11.58
N LEU A 40 4.59 14.19 10.84
CA LEU A 40 5.61 13.28 10.33
C LEU A 40 6.12 13.65 8.93
N GLY A 41 5.42 14.53 8.22
CA GLY A 41 5.83 15.03 6.91
C GLY A 41 5.56 14.07 5.74
N PHE A 42 4.68 13.08 5.91
CA PHE A 42 4.27 12.17 4.85
C PHE A 42 2.80 11.74 5.01
N PRO A 43 2.11 11.37 3.92
CA PRO A 43 0.70 11.00 3.99
C PRO A 43 0.50 9.67 4.74
N MET A 44 -0.37 9.70 5.75
CA MET A 44 -0.74 8.50 6.51
C MET A 44 -2.00 7.80 6.01
N LEU A 45 -2.79 8.46 5.16
CA LEU A 45 -3.98 7.88 4.52
C LEU A 45 -3.80 7.88 3.01
N ALA A 46 -4.09 6.75 2.38
CA ALA A 46 -4.09 6.58 0.93
C ALA A 46 -5.48 6.12 0.46
N THR A 47 -6.00 6.76 -0.58
CA THR A 47 -7.25 6.33 -1.22
C THR A 47 -6.97 5.25 -2.24
N ILE A 48 -7.64 4.10 -2.13
CA ILE A 48 -7.63 3.05 -3.16
C ILE A 48 -8.77 3.29 -4.14
N HIS A 49 -9.98 3.52 -3.63
CA HIS A 49 -11.18 3.75 -4.44
C HIS A 49 -12.11 4.71 -3.73
N GLU A 50 -12.48 5.80 -4.41
CA GLU A 50 -13.43 6.80 -3.92
C GLU A 50 -13.10 7.35 -2.51
N THR A 51 -13.92 8.26 -2.00
CA THR A 51 -13.69 8.89 -0.71
C THR A 51 -14.84 8.62 0.24
N THR A 52 -14.60 8.83 1.54
CA THR A 52 -15.66 8.66 2.54
C THR A 52 -16.83 9.59 2.23
N GLY A 53 -18.02 9.01 2.13
CA GLY A 53 -19.24 9.73 1.77
C GLY A 53 -19.72 9.43 0.34
N ASP A 54 -18.90 8.79 -0.50
CA ASP A 54 -19.36 8.23 -1.76
C ASP A 54 -20.24 6.98 -1.53
N ASP A 55 -20.73 6.33 -2.59
CA ASP A 55 -21.56 5.13 -2.43
C ASP A 55 -20.73 3.97 -1.87
N ALA A 56 -19.54 3.76 -2.39
CA ALA A 56 -18.57 2.82 -1.86
C ALA A 56 -17.24 3.54 -1.60
N PHE A 57 -16.39 3.00 -0.73
CA PHE A 57 -15.03 3.52 -0.60
C PHE A 57 -14.05 2.45 -0.14
N ASP A 58 -12.77 2.69 -0.41
CA ASP A 58 -11.66 1.83 -0.02
C ASP A 58 -10.41 2.67 0.25
N LEU A 59 -9.87 2.53 1.46
CA LEU A 59 -8.77 3.33 1.97
C LEU A 59 -7.73 2.45 2.66
N GLU A 60 -6.48 2.91 2.66
CA GLU A 60 -5.42 2.36 3.48
C GLU A 60 -4.85 3.39 4.42
N ALA A 61 -4.56 2.98 5.65
CA ALA A 61 -3.93 3.81 6.65
C ALA A 61 -2.60 3.21 7.14
N ARG A 62 -1.60 4.08 7.27
CA ARG A 62 -0.33 3.79 7.93
C ARG A 62 -0.52 3.92 9.43
N VAL A 63 -0.24 2.85 10.16
CA VAL A 63 -0.45 2.80 11.62
C VAL A 63 0.82 2.39 12.38
N CYS A 64 1.86 1.94 11.67
CA CYS A 64 3.12 1.49 12.28
C CYS A 64 3.91 2.62 12.95
N HIS A 65 3.61 3.88 12.62
CA HIS A 65 4.24 5.05 13.19
C HIS A 65 3.55 5.59 14.45
N LEU A 66 2.44 4.97 14.86
CA LEU A 66 1.61 5.44 15.96
C LEU A 66 1.69 4.47 17.14
N ALA A 67 1.61 4.99 18.36
CA ALA A 67 1.47 4.11 19.52
C ALA A 67 0.12 3.40 19.48
N LEU A 68 0.10 2.08 19.69
CA LEU A 68 -1.12 1.25 19.67
C LEU A 68 -2.24 1.82 20.58
N ALA A 69 -1.87 2.31 21.77
CA ALA A 69 -2.81 2.93 22.71
C ALA A 69 -3.48 4.20 22.15
N VAL A 70 -2.77 4.98 21.31
CA VAL A 70 -3.31 6.21 20.73
C VAL A 70 -4.30 5.88 19.62
N VAL A 71 -3.94 4.98 18.70
CA VAL A 71 -4.80 4.62 17.58
C VAL A 71 -6.00 3.78 18.02
N SER A 72 -5.85 2.87 18.98
CA SER A 72 -6.97 2.07 19.50
C SER A 72 -8.02 2.91 20.24
N LYS A 73 -7.65 4.08 20.77
CA LYS A 73 -8.60 5.01 21.40
C LYS A 73 -9.64 5.53 20.41
N CYS A 74 -9.31 5.64 19.12
CA CYS A 74 -10.28 6.01 18.07
C CYS A 74 -11.43 4.99 17.93
N PHE A 75 -11.27 3.80 18.50
CA PHE A 75 -12.19 2.67 18.40
C PHE A 75 -12.66 2.19 19.77
N ASP A 76 -12.65 3.06 20.79
CA ASP A 76 -13.04 2.74 22.16
C ASP A 76 -12.31 1.52 22.76
N HIS A 77 -11.08 1.27 22.28
CA HIS A 77 -10.28 0.10 22.62
C HIS A 77 -10.98 -1.23 22.30
N ASP A 78 -11.74 -1.29 21.21
CA ASP A 78 -12.32 -2.52 20.68
C ASP A 78 -11.25 -3.60 20.49
N PRO A 79 -11.43 -4.82 21.05
CA PRO A 79 -10.42 -5.87 21.04
C PRO A 79 -10.15 -6.43 19.63
N ASP A 80 -11.14 -6.49 18.75
CA ASP A 80 -10.96 -6.98 17.38
C ASP A 80 -10.15 -5.95 16.57
N VAL A 81 -10.41 -4.66 16.78
CA VAL A 81 -9.61 -3.58 16.17
C VAL A 81 -8.19 -3.57 16.72
N ILE A 82 -8.00 -3.76 18.04
CA ILE A 82 -6.67 -3.86 18.64
C ILE A 82 -5.90 -5.03 18.03
N ALA A 83 -6.52 -6.20 17.86
CA ALA A 83 -5.86 -7.34 17.23
C ALA A 83 -5.38 -7.00 15.80
N ILE A 84 -6.19 -6.30 14.99
CA ILE A 84 -5.80 -5.87 13.65
C ILE A 84 -4.62 -4.90 13.70
N LEU A 85 -4.67 -3.91 14.61
CA LEU A 85 -3.63 -2.90 14.74
C LEU A 85 -2.31 -3.50 15.23
N ASP A 86 -2.36 -4.37 16.24
CA ASP A 86 -1.20 -5.06 16.78
C ASP A 86 -0.52 -5.92 15.70
N GLU A 87 -1.30 -6.73 14.98
CA GLU A 87 -0.80 -7.55 13.87
C GLU A 87 -0.22 -6.69 12.73
N ALA A 88 -0.88 -5.57 12.40
CA ALA A 88 -0.39 -4.63 11.40
C ALA A 88 0.97 -4.03 11.79
N GLN A 89 1.12 -3.62 13.06
CA GLN A 89 2.37 -3.07 13.58
C GLN A 89 3.47 -4.14 13.66
N TYR A 90 3.13 -5.35 14.09
CA TYR A 90 4.05 -6.49 14.14
C TYR A 90 4.58 -6.86 12.75
N LEU A 91 3.71 -6.96 11.75
CA LEU A 91 4.08 -7.32 10.37
C LEU A 91 4.59 -6.14 9.54
N GLY A 92 4.56 -4.91 10.07
CA GLY A 92 4.94 -3.71 9.33
C GLY A 92 4.03 -3.43 8.14
N ARG A 93 2.71 -3.59 8.30
CA ARG A 93 1.68 -3.46 7.27
C ARG A 93 0.72 -2.30 7.56
N ARG A 94 0.05 -1.84 6.51
CA ARG A 94 -1.07 -0.90 6.64
C ARG A 94 -2.32 -1.62 7.13
N ILE A 95 -3.30 -0.85 7.58
CA ILE A 95 -4.69 -1.32 7.69
C ILE A 95 -5.47 -0.86 6.47
N ARG A 96 -6.50 -1.62 6.11
CA ARG A 96 -7.46 -1.29 5.06
C ARG A 96 -8.84 -1.07 5.68
N VAL A 97 -9.51 0.00 5.27
CA VAL A 97 -10.87 0.35 5.68
C VAL A 97 -11.73 0.54 4.44
N TRP A 98 -12.88 -0.14 4.37
CA TRP A 98 -13.75 -0.05 3.21
C TRP A 98 -15.22 -0.17 3.57
N GLN A 99 -16.07 0.31 2.66
CA GLN A 99 -17.51 0.15 2.68
C GLN A 99 -17.97 -0.24 1.27
N ASP A 100 -18.73 -1.33 1.15
CA ASP A 100 -19.09 -1.91 -0.15
C ASP A 100 -20.18 -1.11 -0.87
N HIS A 101 -21.11 -0.52 -0.12
CA HIS A 101 -22.11 0.44 -0.58
C HIS A 101 -22.65 1.26 0.61
N ARG A 102 -23.32 2.38 0.35
CA ARG A 102 -23.74 3.29 1.41
C ARG A 102 -24.73 2.58 2.33
N GLY A 103 -24.50 2.69 3.63
CA GLY A 103 -25.33 2.07 4.67
C GLY A 103 -24.98 0.62 5.00
N SER A 104 -24.02 0.00 4.30
CA SER A 104 -23.41 -1.26 4.76
C SER A 104 -22.42 -1.02 5.92
N ASP A 105 -22.02 -2.09 6.61
CA ASP A 105 -21.00 -2.02 7.65
C ASP A 105 -19.68 -1.49 7.08
N ILE A 106 -19.05 -0.56 7.80
CA ILE A 106 -17.68 -0.13 7.52
C ILE A 106 -16.76 -1.18 8.13
N LYS A 107 -15.93 -1.80 7.30
CA LYS A 107 -15.06 -2.91 7.70
C LYS A 107 -13.62 -2.43 7.77
N MET A 108 -12.90 -2.94 8.74
CA MET A 108 -11.46 -2.72 8.91
C MET A 108 -10.74 -4.07 8.92
N ARG A 109 -9.60 -4.17 8.24
CA ARG A 109 -8.74 -5.37 8.25
C ARG A 109 -7.28 -5.03 8.03
N LEU A 110 -6.40 -6.02 8.20
CA LEU A 110 -5.01 -5.94 7.78
C LEU A 110 -4.90 -5.73 6.25
N SER A 111 -4.05 -4.82 5.80
CA SER A 111 -3.72 -4.69 4.38
C SER A 111 -2.60 -5.64 3.96
N LEU A 112 -2.56 -5.98 2.67
CA LEU A 112 -1.41 -6.63 2.04
C LEU A 112 -0.25 -5.67 1.81
N THR A 113 -0.51 -4.36 1.81
CA THR A 113 0.48 -3.33 1.53
C THR A 113 1.39 -3.11 2.74
N PRO A 114 2.73 -3.24 2.60
CA PRO A 114 3.65 -2.88 3.67
C PRO A 114 3.51 -1.40 4.03
N ASP A 115 3.64 -1.06 5.32
CA ASP A 115 3.42 0.31 5.81
C ASP A 115 4.35 1.28 5.07
N GLY A 116 5.66 0.99 5.09
CA GLY A 116 6.70 1.76 4.42
C GLY A 116 6.73 1.67 2.88
N ALA A 117 5.85 0.92 2.24
CA ALA A 117 5.92 0.75 0.78
C ALA A 117 5.59 2.07 0.06
N PRO A 118 6.45 2.54 -0.86
CA PRO A 118 6.08 3.60 -1.79
C PRO A 118 5.10 3.06 -2.84
N GLN A 119 4.40 3.97 -3.53
CA GLN A 119 3.57 3.69 -4.69
C GLN A 119 4.07 4.52 -5.87
N LEU A 120 4.01 3.97 -7.07
CA LEU A 120 4.43 4.66 -8.30
C LEU A 120 3.27 4.66 -9.28
N THR A 121 2.65 5.81 -9.49
CA THR A 121 1.62 6.02 -10.51
C THR A 121 2.23 6.77 -11.68
N VAL A 122 2.13 6.21 -12.88
CA VAL A 122 2.70 6.76 -14.10
C VAL A 122 1.70 6.68 -15.24
N ALA A 123 1.85 7.54 -16.26
CA ALA A 123 1.07 7.45 -17.49
C ALA A 123 1.32 6.12 -18.21
N ASP A 124 0.31 5.59 -18.91
CA ASP A 124 0.39 4.29 -19.58
C ASP A 124 1.62 4.14 -20.48
N ASP A 125 1.92 5.13 -21.32
CA ASP A 125 3.08 5.06 -22.22
C ASP A 125 4.40 4.92 -21.45
N SER A 126 4.53 5.65 -20.35
CA SER A 126 5.68 5.55 -19.43
C SER A 126 5.72 4.21 -18.71
N ALA A 127 4.57 3.68 -18.29
CA ALA A 127 4.47 2.35 -17.68
C ALA A 127 4.89 1.25 -18.66
N MET A 128 4.45 1.33 -19.92
CA MET A 128 4.82 0.38 -20.97
C MET A 128 6.31 0.46 -21.31
N ALA A 129 6.87 1.67 -21.35
CA ALA A 129 8.30 1.87 -21.51
C ALA A 129 9.09 1.27 -20.33
N LEU A 130 8.61 1.46 -19.10
CA LEU A 130 9.21 0.91 -17.88
C LEU A 130 9.18 -0.62 -17.87
N LEU A 131 8.02 -1.24 -18.15
CA LEU A 131 7.87 -2.70 -18.25
C LEU A 131 8.79 -3.27 -19.33
N ALA A 132 8.80 -2.66 -20.51
CA ALA A 132 9.70 -3.05 -21.59
C ALA A 132 11.17 -2.91 -21.17
N GLY A 133 11.51 -1.83 -20.48
CA GLY A 133 12.83 -1.52 -19.91
C GLY A 133 13.28 -2.53 -18.86
N LEU A 134 12.35 -3.11 -18.10
CA LEU A 134 12.59 -4.23 -17.17
C LEU A 134 12.64 -5.58 -17.88
N GLY A 135 12.26 -5.65 -19.17
CA GLY A 135 12.14 -6.90 -19.92
C GLY A 135 10.94 -7.74 -19.50
N LEU A 136 9.88 -7.09 -19.04
CA LEU A 136 8.58 -7.67 -18.71
C LEU A 136 7.61 -7.50 -19.88
N ASP A 137 6.55 -8.30 -19.89
CA ASP A 137 5.47 -8.11 -20.85
C ASP A 137 4.75 -6.79 -20.61
N ARG A 138 4.31 -6.15 -21.70
CA ARG A 138 3.62 -4.87 -21.70
C ARG A 138 2.13 -5.09 -21.47
N ALA A 139 1.81 -5.59 -20.28
CA ALA A 139 0.43 -5.80 -19.84
C ALA A 139 0.01 -4.66 -18.90
N ASN A 140 -1.26 -4.24 -18.99
CA ASN A 140 -1.82 -3.21 -18.10
C ASN A 140 -1.92 -3.68 -16.65
N ALA A 141 -1.95 -4.99 -16.43
CA ALA A 141 -1.96 -5.59 -15.11
C ALA A 141 -0.99 -6.77 -15.05
N GLY A 142 -0.37 -6.95 -13.90
CA GLY A 142 0.51 -8.10 -13.67
C GLY A 142 1.15 -8.09 -12.28
N VAL A 143 1.84 -9.19 -11.99
CA VAL A 143 2.51 -9.42 -10.72
C VAL A 143 3.83 -10.13 -10.99
N ILE A 144 4.89 -9.72 -10.28
CA ILE A 144 6.17 -10.44 -10.24
C ILE A 144 6.67 -10.55 -8.80
N ALA A 145 7.54 -11.52 -8.55
CA ALA A 145 8.21 -11.66 -7.26
C ALA A 145 9.20 -10.50 -7.03
N MET A 146 9.34 -10.04 -5.79
CA MET A 146 10.30 -8.97 -5.48
C MET A 146 11.76 -9.41 -5.73
N THR A 147 12.06 -10.70 -5.61
CA THR A 147 13.35 -11.27 -6.00
C THR A 147 13.63 -11.09 -7.48
N GLU A 148 12.64 -11.36 -8.34
CA GLU A 148 12.76 -11.14 -9.78
C GLU A 148 12.97 -9.65 -10.12
N LEU A 149 12.26 -8.74 -9.43
CA LEU A 149 12.48 -7.31 -9.61
C LEU A 149 13.92 -6.91 -9.27
N ARG A 150 14.47 -7.40 -8.15
CA ARG A 150 15.87 -7.15 -7.75
C ARG A 150 16.86 -7.66 -8.79
N ASP A 151 16.67 -8.88 -9.29
CA ASP A 151 17.53 -9.47 -10.31
C ASP A 151 17.51 -8.66 -11.61
N ARG A 152 16.34 -8.16 -12.00
CA ARG A 152 16.19 -7.29 -13.17
C ARG A 152 16.85 -5.93 -12.97
N LEU A 153 16.66 -5.28 -11.82
CA LEU A 153 17.25 -3.97 -11.52
C LEU A 153 18.77 -4.00 -11.37
N THR A 154 19.33 -5.15 -10.97
CA THR A 154 20.78 -5.35 -10.86
C THR A 154 21.44 -5.85 -12.14
N ASN A 155 20.67 -6.30 -13.13
CA ASN A 155 21.21 -6.75 -14.42
C ASN A 155 21.80 -5.57 -15.21
N PRO A 156 23.11 -5.58 -15.56
CA PRO A 156 23.77 -4.46 -16.21
C PRO A 156 23.16 -4.03 -17.55
N ARG A 157 22.59 -4.98 -18.33
CA ARG A 157 21.96 -4.66 -19.62
C ARG A 157 20.63 -3.94 -19.43
N ILE A 158 19.83 -4.39 -18.47
CA ILE A 158 18.57 -3.74 -18.11
C ILE A 158 18.85 -2.36 -17.51
N ARG A 159 19.81 -2.28 -16.59
CA ARG A 159 20.20 -1.04 -15.94
C ARG A 159 20.62 0.03 -16.95
N ARG A 160 21.51 -0.33 -17.89
CA ARG A 160 21.95 0.60 -18.96
C ARG A 160 20.78 1.13 -19.77
N ARG A 161 19.87 0.25 -20.20
CA ARG A 161 18.69 0.64 -20.97
C ARG A 161 17.76 1.58 -20.20
N LEU A 162 17.62 1.37 -18.89
CA LEU A 162 16.82 2.26 -18.03
C LEU A 162 17.52 3.60 -17.80
N ASP A 163 18.85 3.61 -17.65
CA ASP A 163 19.66 4.82 -17.46
C ASP A 163 19.78 5.66 -18.75
N ASP A 164 19.62 5.03 -19.94
CA ASP A 164 19.60 5.71 -21.25
C ASP A 164 18.35 6.61 -21.44
N ASP A 165 17.30 6.43 -20.62
CA ASP A 165 16.10 7.27 -20.62
C ASP A 165 16.00 8.09 -19.31
N PRO A 166 16.38 9.39 -19.33
CA PRO A 166 16.31 10.25 -18.16
C PRO A 166 14.90 10.39 -17.57
N ALA A 167 13.84 10.19 -18.37
CA ALA A 167 12.47 10.26 -17.89
C ALA A 167 12.13 9.09 -16.94
N MET A 168 12.89 7.99 -16.99
CA MET A 168 12.68 6.80 -16.17
C MET A 168 13.44 6.85 -14.83
N ALA A 169 14.35 7.80 -14.61
CA ALA A 169 15.22 7.83 -13.43
C ALA A 169 14.42 7.74 -12.11
N THR A 170 13.41 8.60 -11.94
CA THR A 170 12.55 8.60 -10.74
C THR A 170 11.74 7.31 -10.57
N CYS A 171 11.29 6.71 -11.68
CA CYS A 171 10.58 5.43 -11.66
C CYS A 171 11.49 4.31 -11.16
N VAL A 172 12.73 4.27 -11.65
CA VAL A 172 13.74 3.27 -11.29
C VAL A 172 14.17 3.44 -9.83
N GLU A 173 14.35 4.66 -9.35
CA GLU A 173 14.63 4.93 -7.94
C GLU A 173 13.49 4.42 -7.05
N THR A 174 12.24 4.68 -7.43
CA THR A 174 11.06 4.22 -6.67
C THR A 174 10.96 2.70 -6.67
N LEU A 175 11.15 2.04 -7.81
CA LEU A 175 11.18 0.57 -7.89
C LEU A 175 12.34 -0.03 -7.10
N THR A 176 13.50 0.64 -7.05
CA THR A 176 14.63 0.21 -6.22
C THR A 176 14.29 0.32 -4.73
N ALA A 177 13.61 1.39 -4.31
CA ALA A 177 13.11 1.54 -2.95
C ALA A 177 12.08 0.46 -2.59
N MET A 178 11.15 0.13 -3.51
CA MET A 178 10.24 -1.01 -3.34
C MET A 178 10.99 -2.33 -3.20
N ALA A 179 11.99 -2.56 -4.04
CA ALA A 179 12.80 -3.78 -4.06
C ALA A 179 13.63 -3.97 -2.78
N ALA A 180 13.99 -2.87 -2.12
CA ALA A 180 14.74 -2.87 -0.87
C ALA A 180 13.90 -3.27 0.35
N LEU A 181 12.57 -3.28 0.24
CA LEU A 181 11.69 -3.71 1.33
C LEU A 181 11.94 -5.18 1.66
N LYS A 182 11.94 -5.46 2.96
CA LYS A 182 12.10 -6.81 3.51
C LYS A 182 10.80 -7.18 4.24
N PRO A 183 10.11 -8.25 3.82
CA PRO A 183 8.94 -8.72 4.55
C PRO A 183 9.37 -9.24 5.92
N VAL A 184 8.50 -9.04 6.91
CA VAL A 184 8.60 -9.72 8.22
C VAL A 184 8.29 -11.21 8.05
N GLU A 185 7.32 -11.54 7.20
CA GLU A 185 6.94 -12.91 6.85
C GLU A 185 6.51 -13.00 5.37
N GLY A 186 6.81 -14.13 4.74
CA GLY A 186 6.46 -14.42 3.34
C GLY A 186 7.35 -13.67 2.35
N ASP A 187 6.86 -13.54 1.12
CA ASP A 187 7.51 -12.78 0.05
C ASP A 187 6.64 -11.58 -0.37
N HIS A 188 7.31 -10.44 -0.61
CA HIS A 188 6.70 -9.31 -1.29
C HIS A 188 6.60 -9.58 -2.79
N LEU A 189 5.54 -9.06 -3.39
CA LEU A 189 5.29 -9.04 -4.81
C LEU A 189 5.21 -7.58 -5.28
N LEU A 190 5.70 -7.31 -6.48
CA LEU A 190 5.37 -6.08 -7.19
C LEU A 190 4.13 -6.36 -8.04
N ALA A 191 3.06 -5.62 -7.79
CA ALA A 191 1.82 -5.65 -8.58
C ALA A 191 1.64 -4.33 -9.32
N TRP A 192 1.03 -4.37 -10.50
CA TRP A 192 0.59 -3.18 -11.23
C TRP A 192 -0.79 -3.39 -11.85
N VAL A 193 -1.59 -2.31 -11.86
CA VAL A 193 -2.94 -2.22 -12.42
C VAL A 193 -3.24 -0.79 -12.86
#